data_AF-A0A1H6VSA1-F1
#
_entry.id   AF-A0A1H6VSA1-F1
#
_cell.length_a   1.000
_cell.length_b   1.000
_cell.length_c   1.000
_cell.angle_alpha   90.00
_cell.angle_beta   90.00
_cell.angle_gamma   90.00
#
_symmetry.space_group_name_H-M   'P 1'
#
loop_
_entity.id
_entity.type
_entity.pdbx_description
1 polymer ?
#
loop_
_entity_poly.entity_id
_entity_poly.type
_entity_poly.pdbx_seq_one_letter_code
_entity_poly.pdbx_strand_id
1 'polypeptide(L)' 'MSQKFDQLKQQIQNVDKDKVGQLVNEVKQAHSDGKIDKNERDELINTAKQSFSGIDLGGLGGFGKK' A
#
# COMPACT_ATOMS: atom_id res chain seq x y z
N MET A 1 7.47 -8.97 -13.11
CA MET A 1 6.38 -8.85 -12.12
C MET A 1 6.20 -10.18 -11.41
N SER A 2 6.22 -10.15 -10.09
CA SER A 2 5.97 -11.25 -9.17
C SER A 2 4.46 -11.53 -9.06
N GLN A 3 4.09 -12.79 -8.90
CA GLN A 3 2.69 -13.16 -8.65
C GLN A 3 2.15 -12.48 -7.38
N LYS A 4 3.03 -12.19 -6.40
CA LYS A 4 2.65 -11.48 -5.17
C LYS A 4 2.33 -10.01 -5.45
N PHE A 5 3.02 -9.39 -6.39
CA PHE A 5 2.77 -8.01 -6.78
C PHE A 5 1.36 -7.85 -7.39
N ASP A 6 0.98 -8.71 -8.33
CA ASP A 6 -0.34 -8.64 -8.96
C ASP A 6 -1.47 -8.83 -7.93
N GLN A 7 -1.28 -9.75 -6.98
CA GLN A 7 -2.24 -9.94 -5.88
C GLN A 7 -2.37 -8.68 -5.00
N LEU A 8 -1.25 -8.08 -4.59
CA LEU A 8 -1.26 -6.87 -3.76
C LEU A 8 -1.88 -5.69 -4.52
N LYS A 9 -1.63 -5.56 -5.82
CA LYS A 9 -2.20 -4.50 -6.67
C LYS A 9 -3.71 -4.62 -6.78
N GLN A 10 -4.21 -5.82 -7.01
CA GLN A 10 -5.65 -6.11 -7.03
C GLN A 10 -6.31 -5.83 -5.68
N GLN A 11 -5.65 -6.17 -4.59
CA GLN A 11 -6.15 -5.84 -3.24
C GLN A 11 -6.18 -4.33 -3.03
N ILE A 12 -5.13 -3.59 -3.43
CA ILE A 12 -5.08 -2.13 -3.30
C ILE A 12 -6.26 -1.48 -4.03
N GLN A 13 -6.63 -1.99 -5.19
CA GLN A 13 -7.74 -1.43 -5.97
C GLN A 13 -9.12 -1.72 -5.37
N ASN A 14 -9.26 -2.77 -4.57
CA ASN A 14 -10.54 -3.23 -4.01
C ASN A 14 -10.66 -3.05 -2.49
N VAL A 15 -9.60 -2.62 -1.81
CA VAL A 15 -9.56 -2.49 -0.34
C VAL A 15 -10.27 -1.22 0.12
N ASP A 16 -10.86 -1.26 1.32
CA ASP A 16 -11.41 -0.08 1.96
C ASP A 16 -10.31 0.87 2.44
N LYS A 17 -10.66 2.16 2.51
CA LYS A 17 -9.81 3.24 3.06
C LYS A 17 -9.25 2.92 4.45
N ASP A 18 -10.02 2.24 5.30
CA ASP A 18 -9.58 1.89 6.65
C ASP A 18 -8.53 0.76 6.67
N LYS A 19 -8.49 -0.07 5.61
CA LYS A 19 -7.60 -1.22 5.48
C LYS A 19 -6.38 -0.95 4.61
N VAL A 20 -6.35 0.17 3.87
CA VAL A 20 -5.19 0.54 3.04
C VAL A 20 -3.90 0.65 3.86
N GLY A 21 -3.98 1.12 5.11
CA GLY A 21 -2.81 1.24 5.99
C GLY A 21 -2.18 -0.12 6.29
N GLN A 22 -3.02 -1.14 6.54
CA GLN A 22 -2.57 -2.53 6.71
C GLN A 22 -1.97 -3.07 5.42
N LEU A 23 -2.62 -2.80 4.28
CA LEU A 23 -2.18 -3.29 2.98
C LEU A 23 -0.82 -2.69 2.57
N VAL A 24 -0.60 -1.40 2.78
CA VAL A 24 0.70 -0.75 2.57
C VAL A 24 1.78 -1.35 3.48
N ASN A 25 1.41 -1.74 4.70
CA ASN A 25 2.32 -2.43 5.59
C ASN A 25 2.69 -3.83 5.08
N GLU A 26 1.70 -4.59 4.55
CA GLU A 26 1.95 -5.87 3.88
C GLU A 26 2.86 -5.72 2.65
N VAL A 27 2.69 -4.65 1.85
CA VAL A 27 3.57 -4.33 0.71
C VAL A 27 5.01 -4.12 1.20
N LYS A 28 5.20 -3.35 2.28
CA LYS A 28 6.54 -3.14 2.88
C LYS A 28 7.14 -4.44 3.40
N GLN A 29 6.34 -5.30 4.04
CA GLN A 29 6.79 -6.60 4.51
C GLN A 29 7.12 -7.55 3.35
N ALA A 30 6.32 -7.59 2.29
CA ALA A 30 6.58 -8.42 1.12
C ALA A 30 7.91 -8.06 0.45
N HIS A 31 8.27 -6.77 0.43
CA HIS A 31 9.59 -6.32 -0.01
C HIS A 31 10.70 -6.78 0.94
N SER A 32 10.48 -6.65 2.26
CA SER A 32 11.45 -7.12 3.26
C SER A 32 11.66 -8.64 3.22
N ASP A 33 10.63 -9.40 2.87
CA ASP A 33 10.67 -10.85 2.68
C ASP A 33 11.32 -11.27 1.34
N GLY A 34 11.63 -10.31 0.46
CA GLY A 34 12.14 -10.59 -0.89
C GLY A 34 11.09 -11.16 -1.85
N LYS A 35 9.79 -11.03 -1.54
CA LYS A 35 8.68 -11.51 -2.40
C LYS A 35 8.36 -10.55 -3.55
N ILE A 36 8.72 -9.29 -3.36
CA ILE A 36 8.61 -8.23 -4.37
C ILE A 36 9.87 -7.37 -4.34
N ASP A 37 10.23 -6.81 -5.48
CA ASP A 37 11.38 -5.91 -5.61
C ASP A 37 11.04 -4.47 -5.20
N LYS A 38 12.07 -3.64 -5.07
CA LYS A 38 11.92 -2.22 -4.71
C LYS A 38 11.00 -1.47 -5.68
N ASN A 39 11.13 -1.72 -6.98
CA ASN A 39 10.26 -1.11 -7.99
C ASN A 39 8.79 -1.52 -7.80
N GLU A 40 8.53 -2.80 -7.55
CA GLU A 40 7.19 -3.33 -7.33
C GLU A 40 6.56 -2.74 -6.07
N ARG A 41 7.33 -2.64 -4.98
CA ARG A 41 6.92 -1.96 -3.75
C ARG A 41 6.50 -0.51 -4.02
N ASP A 42 7.34 0.23 -4.73
CA ASP A 42 7.07 1.65 -5.02
C ASP A 42 5.83 1.81 -5.91
N GLU A 43 5.64 0.95 -6.91
CA GLU A 43 4.44 0.97 -7.76
C GLU A 43 3.17 0.64 -6.96
N LEU A 44 3.21 -0.33 -6.04
CA LEU A 44 2.08 -0.68 -5.17
C LEU A 44 1.73 0.48 -4.21
N ILE A 45 2.74 1.06 -3.55
CA ILE A 45 2.52 2.22 -2.67
C ILE A 45 1.96 3.40 -3.46
N ASN A 46 2.47 3.65 -4.67
CA ASN A 46 1.98 4.74 -5.51
C ASN A 46 0.54 4.49 -5.98
N THR A 47 0.23 3.25 -6.37
CA THR A 47 -1.14 2.84 -6.72
C THR A 47 -2.08 3.06 -5.54
N ALA A 48 -1.67 2.68 -4.32
CA ALA A 48 -2.47 2.92 -3.11
C ALA A 48 -2.66 4.42 -2.86
N LYS A 49 -1.62 5.23 -2.99
CA LYS A 49 -1.74 6.69 -2.88
C LYS A 49 -2.68 7.30 -3.92
N GLN A 50 -2.65 6.80 -5.15
CA GLN A 50 -3.53 7.29 -6.23
C GLN A 50 -4.98 6.84 -6.03
N SER A 51 -5.22 5.56 -5.75
CA SER A 51 -6.55 5.00 -5.47
C SER A 51 -7.19 5.63 -4.25
N PHE A 52 -6.39 5.99 -3.25
CA PHE A 52 -6.86 6.60 -2.01
C PHE A 52 -6.32 8.00 -1.81
N SER A 53 -6.27 8.80 -2.89
CA SER A 53 -5.86 10.21 -2.85
C SER A 53 -6.56 10.92 -1.69
N GLY A 54 -5.79 11.26 -0.64
CA GLY A 54 -6.29 11.79 0.63
C GLY A 54 -5.91 10.97 1.87
N ILE A 55 -5.41 9.73 1.73
CA ILE A 55 -4.87 8.94 2.84
C ILE A 55 -3.38 9.19 2.97
N ASP A 56 -3.01 9.79 4.09
CA ASP A 56 -1.62 10.06 4.45
C ASP A 56 -0.91 8.74 4.82
N LEU A 57 -0.44 8.03 3.79
CA LEU A 57 0.24 6.73 3.88
C LEU A 57 1.71 6.83 4.36
N GLY A 58 2.11 7.99 4.88
CA GLY A 58 3.51 8.33 5.10
C GLY A 58 3.71 9.36 6.20
N GLY A 59 3.25 9.05 7.41
CA GLY A 59 3.75 9.71 8.62
C GLY A 59 3.14 11.08 8.90
N LEU A 60 1.84 11.14 9.15
CA LEU A 60 1.29 12.13 10.06
C LEU A 60 0.03 11.56 10.71
N GLY A 61 0.07 11.44 12.03
CA GLY A 61 -1.12 11.22 12.84
C GLY A 61 -2.13 12.32 12.52
N GLY A 62 -3.27 11.90 11.97
CA GLY A 62 -4.41 12.75 11.71
C GLY A 62 -5.70 12.17 12.28
N PHE A 63 -5.61 11.29 13.28
CA PHE A 63 -6.65 11.23 14.30
C PHE A 63 -6.63 12.59 15.03
N GLY A 64 -7.52 13.49 14.63
CA GLY A 64 -7.91 14.65 15.42
C GLY A 64 -7.54 16.01 14.83
N LYS A 65 -8.56 16.71 14.32
CA LYS A 65 -9.02 17.94 14.98
C LYS A 65 -10.41 18.35 14.49
N LYS A 66 -11.34 18.29 15.46
CA LYS A 66 -12.65 18.94 15.61
C LYS A 66 -13.81 18.41 14.76
#